data_AF-A0A838FTA3-F1
#
_entry.id   AF-A0A838FTA3-F1
#
_cell.length_a   1.000
_cell.length_b   1.000
_cell.length_c   1.000
_cell.angle_alpha   90.00
_cell.angle_beta   90.00
_cell.angle_gamma   90.00
#
_symmetry.space_group_name_H-M   'P 1'
#
loop_
_entity.id
_entity.type
_entity.pdbx_description
1 polymer ?
#
loop_
_entity_poly.entity_id
_entity_poly.type
_entity_poly.pdbx_seq_one_letter_code
_entity_poly.pdbx_strand_id
1 'polypeptide(L)'
;MADPAPRNGSAIHRPRNVDWKRAAALLYGDWGTSKAYVIGLAFVAAAYSSFPIILAVCVLTAIVGYNYIIICAHFPDGGGVYSAARQQSRFLASTGALLLVANFVVTAALSGWAAVSYFGVTTENAPLATMALVLVVGVMNYFGPRHSGSASIWLAIPAVVMVVVIIALAVPHLTTAYLEPRHDDLAHTWIAFVGVILALSGVEAVANITGVMKLDPGATPEKPKVQQTATRAIVPVAIEVVLGTALLGWAMLSIPTGFSAELSTHKEDMLRFLAQYYGSVTITPAAGTVLGIVVGAVFGLLLFSAVNTAVVALIGVIYMMAQDGEMPRQFTRLNRHGVPWIPLLVAIGVPILVLSVTKEFEGLAGLYAIGVVGAITVNLGATTFNRHLDLRLHQRVLMGLTFVVLFAVELTIARTKPDAFFFAACVLGVGYALRAYSHKLSGLKTLTVSRGVAEMVTPDLARTMESRLEEGQKIMVAARGITPVLSFALDEAELRKATLYVLYVKEIAVFLAAGPRLPGRPRWQDDPEAQAIISFMMKRAEERGVSMLPVYAVSEDAAATILDLSATMGVDYLLIGASQRSTMAHLLRGSVVTNVAAQLPEDIHLVIYG
;
A
#
# COMPACT_ATOMS: atom_id res chain seq x y z
N MET A 1 31.41 -35.65 -17.05
CA MET A 1 31.95 -34.29 -16.90
C MET A 1 30.80 -33.34 -17.15
N ALA A 2 30.32 -32.67 -16.11
CA ALA A 2 29.14 -31.83 -16.15
C ALA A 2 29.50 -30.43 -16.65
N ASP A 3 28.73 -29.91 -17.59
CA ASP A 3 28.80 -28.52 -18.08
C ASP A 3 28.66 -27.53 -16.91
N PRO A 4 29.51 -26.49 -16.82
CA PRO A 4 29.28 -25.40 -15.89
C PRO A 4 28.13 -24.53 -16.42
N ALA A 5 26.99 -24.56 -15.73
CA ALA A 5 25.87 -23.67 -15.99
C ALA A 5 26.32 -22.19 -15.90
N PRO A 6 25.85 -21.30 -16.80
CA PRO A 6 26.19 -19.89 -16.76
C PRO A 6 25.73 -19.28 -15.43
N ARG A 7 26.66 -18.63 -14.71
CA ARG A 7 26.40 -17.93 -13.45
C ARG A 7 25.31 -16.87 -13.67
N ASN A 8 24.12 -17.16 -13.16
CA ASN A 8 22.98 -16.24 -13.14
C ASN A 8 23.35 -14.96 -12.38
N GLY A 9 23.29 -13.80 -13.03
CA GLY A 9 23.32 -12.50 -12.35
C GLY A 9 22.25 -12.46 -11.25
N SER A 10 22.66 -12.08 -10.04
CA SER A 10 21.82 -12.02 -8.85
C SER A 10 20.57 -11.18 -9.09
N ALA A 11 19.40 -11.78 -8.90
CA ALA A 11 18.15 -11.06 -8.89
C ALA A 11 18.15 -10.08 -7.71
N ILE A 12 18.06 -8.78 -8.00
CA ILE A 12 18.02 -7.73 -6.97
C ILE A 12 16.63 -7.80 -6.33
N HIS A 13 16.57 -8.39 -5.13
CA HIS A 13 15.37 -8.40 -4.32
C HIS A 13 15.16 -7.02 -3.68
N ARG A 14 13.90 -6.59 -3.58
CA ARG A 14 13.53 -5.30 -2.96
C ARG A 14 14.07 -5.24 -1.52
N PRO A 15 14.63 -4.09 -1.07
CA PRO A 15 15.17 -3.98 0.29
C PRO A 15 14.08 -4.21 1.34
N ARG A 16 14.29 -5.22 2.18
CA ARG A 16 13.35 -5.68 3.23
C ARG A 16 13.64 -4.99 4.56
N ASN A 17 13.38 -3.69 4.62
CA ASN A 17 13.81 -2.83 5.74
C ASN A 17 12.71 -2.53 6.79
N VAL A 18 11.48 -3.00 6.58
CA VAL A 18 10.36 -2.75 7.50
C VAL A 18 10.37 -3.79 8.61
N ASP A 19 10.72 -3.35 9.82
CA ASP A 19 10.61 -4.17 11.03
C ASP A 19 9.17 -4.25 11.55
N TRP A 20 8.91 -5.18 12.46
CA TRP A 20 7.56 -5.42 12.97
C TRP A 20 6.94 -4.18 13.64
N LYS A 21 7.72 -3.29 14.25
CA LYS A 21 7.20 -2.07 14.90
C LYS A 21 6.68 -1.08 13.87
N ARG A 22 7.46 -0.84 12.80
CA ARG A 22 7.03 0.01 11.69
C ARG A 22 5.84 -0.61 10.96
N ALA A 23 5.85 -1.92 10.73
CA ALA A 23 4.71 -2.64 10.15
C ALA A 23 3.45 -2.51 11.02
N ALA A 24 3.58 -2.65 12.35
CA ALA A 24 2.47 -2.48 13.29
C ALA A 24 1.89 -1.07 13.23
N ALA A 25 2.74 -0.04 13.18
CA ALA A 25 2.26 1.34 13.14
C ALA A 25 1.64 1.74 11.79
N LEU A 26 2.16 1.20 10.68
CA LEU A 26 1.52 1.33 9.36
C LEU A 26 0.16 0.63 9.33
N LEU A 27 0.08 -0.59 9.90
CA LEU A 27 -1.17 -1.32 10.06
C LEU A 27 -2.16 -0.57 10.96
N TYR A 28 -1.68 0.02 12.06
CA TYR A 28 -2.50 0.81 12.97
C TYR A 28 -3.07 2.06 12.30
N GLY A 29 -2.31 2.71 11.41
CA GLY A 29 -2.78 3.88 10.68
C GLY A 29 -4.00 3.63 9.78
N ASP A 30 -4.28 2.37 9.42
CA ASP A 30 -5.44 1.99 8.59
C ASP A 30 -6.47 1.18 9.42
N TRP A 31 -6.01 0.12 10.10
CA TRP A 31 -6.89 -0.73 10.90
C TRP A 31 -7.30 -0.08 12.22
N GLY A 32 -6.38 0.64 12.87
CA GLY A 32 -6.60 1.32 14.15
C GLY A 32 -7.61 2.46 14.05
N THR A 33 -7.58 3.19 12.92
CA THR A 33 -8.51 4.29 12.61
C THR A 33 -9.96 3.85 12.46
N SER A 34 -10.23 2.57 12.19
CA SER A 34 -11.60 2.07 12.01
C SER A 34 -12.52 2.38 13.20
N LYS A 35 -11.97 2.39 14.42
CA LYS A 35 -12.68 2.74 15.65
C LYS A 35 -13.30 4.14 15.63
N ALA A 36 -12.66 5.07 14.91
CA ALA A 36 -13.11 6.47 14.84
C ALA A 36 -14.51 6.61 14.25
N TYR A 37 -14.89 5.72 13.33
CA TYR A 37 -16.20 5.75 12.66
C TYR A 37 -17.09 4.55 12.98
N VAL A 38 -16.53 3.37 13.28
CA VAL A 38 -17.31 2.14 13.57
C VAL A 38 -18.22 2.32 14.77
N ILE A 39 -17.77 3.00 15.83
CA ILE A 39 -18.54 3.13 17.08
C ILE A 39 -19.78 4.00 16.85
N GLY A 40 -19.62 5.14 16.16
CA GLY A 40 -20.74 6.00 15.79
C GLY A 40 -21.71 5.32 14.82
N LEU A 41 -21.19 4.61 13.80
CA LEU A 41 -22.01 3.85 12.86
C LEU A 41 -22.78 2.71 13.55
N ALA A 42 -22.20 2.06 14.57
CA ALA A 42 -22.89 1.05 15.37
C ALA A 42 -24.06 1.63 16.15
N PHE A 43 -23.90 2.83 16.71
CA PHE A 43 -25.00 3.52 17.38
C PHE A 43 -26.10 3.92 16.40
N VAL A 44 -25.78 4.43 15.22
CA VAL A 44 -26.80 4.76 14.21
C VAL A 44 -27.54 3.51 13.73
N ALA A 45 -26.85 2.37 13.63
CA ALA A 45 -27.44 1.12 13.14
C ALA A 45 -28.40 0.45 14.13
N ALA A 46 -28.14 0.52 15.43
CA ALA A 46 -28.89 -0.26 16.42
C ALA A 46 -29.06 0.44 17.80
N ALA A 47 -28.70 1.72 17.90
CA ALA A 47 -28.79 2.53 19.11
C ALA A 47 -28.23 1.79 20.35
N TYR A 48 -29.01 1.74 21.43
CA TYR A 48 -28.65 1.10 22.69
C TYR A 48 -28.61 -0.43 22.64
N SER A 49 -29.09 -1.04 21.55
CA SER A 49 -28.99 -2.48 21.29
C SER A 49 -27.72 -2.89 20.53
N SER A 50 -26.82 -1.95 20.22
CA SER A 50 -25.62 -2.18 19.38
C SER A 50 -24.50 -2.98 20.06
N PHE A 51 -24.49 -3.12 21.40
CA PHE A 51 -23.37 -3.76 22.11
C PHE A 51 -23.06 -5.19 21.64
N PRO A 52 -24.03 -6.11 21.52
CA PRO A 52 -23.74 -7.47 21.10
C PRO A 52 -23.28 -7.54 19.63
N ILE A 53 -23.69 -6.58 18.80
CA ILE A 53 -23.24 -6.46 17.40
C ILE A 53 -21.78 -6.05 17.37
N ILE A 54 -21.40 -5.04 18.17
CA ILE A 54 -19.99 -4.60 18.31
C ILE A 54 -19.11 -5.77 18.74
N LEU A 55 -19.53 -6.54 19.75
CA LEU A 55 -18.79 -7.72 20.20
C LEU A 55 -18.67 -8.80 19.12
N ALA A 56 -19.74 -9.08 18.37
CA ALA A 56 -19.69 -10.04 17.27
C ALA A 56 -18.71 -9.59 16.16
N VAL A 57 -18.72 -8.31 15.81
CA VAL A 57 -17.79 -7.73 14.85
C VAL A 57 -16.36 -7.80 15.37
N CYS A 58 -16.13 -7.54 16.67
CA CYS A 58 -14.82 -7.67 17.32
C CYS A 58 -14.28 -9.11 17.24
N VAL A 59 -15.13 -10.12 17.48
CA VAL A 59 -14.76 -11.54 17.34
C VAL A 59 -14.38 -11.86 15.90
N LEU A 60 -15.20 -11.44 14.92
CA LEU A 60 -14.89 -11.65 13.51
C LEU A 60 -13.58 -10.94 13.11
N THR A 61 -13.35 -9.74 13.63
CA THR A 61 -12.12 -8.96 13.42
C THR A 61 -10.89 -9.69 13.93
N ALA A 62 -10.97 -10.31 15.11
CA ALA A 62 -9.89 -11.14 15.65
C ALA A 62 -9.61 -12.37 14.76
N ILE A 63 -10.67 -13.04 14.29
CA ILE A 63 -10.56 -14.21 13.41
C ILE A 63 -9.93 -13.82 12.06
N VAL A 64 -10.37 -12.71 11.46
CA VAL A 64 -9.78 -12.20 10.22
C VAL A 64 -8.31 -11.83 10.43
N GLY A 65 -7.96 -11.15 11.53
CA GLY A 65 -6.56 -10.88 11.88
C GLY A 65 -5.70 -12.16 11.94
N TYR A 66 -6.21 -13.22 12.56
CA TYR A 66 -5.54 -14.52 12.57
C TYR A 66 -5.40 -15.14 11.17
N ASN A 67 -6.43 -15.07 10.32
CA ASN A 67 -6.34 -15.53 8.94
C ASN A 67 -5.27 -14.75 8.15
N TYR A 68 -5.14 -13.44 8.38
CA TYR A 68 -4.12 -12.61 7.74
C TYR A 68 -2.70 -12.93 8.20
N ILE A 69 -2.50 -13.42 9.43
CA ILE A 69 -1.20 -13.98 9.86
C ILE A 69 -0.82 -15.19 8.98
N ILE A 70 -1.79 -16.08 8.71
CA ILE A 70 -1.58 -17.26 7.87
C ILE A 70 -1.31 -16.86 6.42
N ILE A 71 -2.07 -15.92 5.87
CA ILE A 71 -1.86 -15.40 4.52
C ILE A 71 -0.45 -14.80 4.40
N CYS A 72 -0.04 -13.93 5.33
CA CYS A 72 1.30 -13.33 5.29
C CYS A 72 2.42 -14.38 5.36
N ALA A 73 2.21 -15.49 6.08
CA ALA A 73 3.17 -16.59 6.15
C ALA A 73 3.36 -17.32 4.81
N HIS A 74 2.29 -17.47 4.02
CA HIS A 74 2.33 -18.18 2.74
C HIS A 74 2.66 -17.26 1.56
N PHE A 75 2.50 -15.94 1.73
CA PHE A 75 2.71 -14.94 0.68
C PHE A 75 3.71 -13.84 1.12
N PRO A 76 5.00 -14.19 1.26
CA PRO A 76 6.03 -13.31 1.79
C PRO A 76 6.47 -12.19 0.83
N ASP A 77 6.13 -12.26 -0.47
CA ASP A 77 6.51 -11.30 -1.52
C ASP A 77 5.31 -10.44 -2.01
N GLY A 78 4.31 -10.29 -1.14
CA GLY A 78 3.03 -9.64 -1.42
C GLY A 78 1.89 -10.58 -1.03
N GLY A 79 1.31 -10.38 0.15
CA GLY A 79 0.17 -11.15 0.67
C GLY A 79 -1.19 -10.53 0.37
N GLY A 80 -1.20 -9.42 -0.37
CA GLY A 80 -2.41 -8.74 -0.80
C GLY A 80 -3.29 -9.63 -1.69
N VAL A 81 -4.56 -9.24 -1.80
CA VAL A 81 -5.59 -9.99 -2.55
C VAL A 81 -5.16 -10.30 -3.98
N TYR A 82 -4.52 -9.32 -4.65
CA TYR A 82 -4.08 -9.47 -6.03
C TYR A 82 -3.08 -10.61 -6.22
N SER A 83 -2.06 -10.70 -5.38
CA SER A 83 -1.00 -11.71 -5.49
C SER A 83 -1.47 -13.09 -5.04
N ALA A 84 -2.28 -13.17 -3.98
CA ALA A 84 -2.86 -14.42 -3.51
C ALA A 84 -3.81 -15.04 -4.53
N ALA A 85 -4.74 -14.24 -5.08
CA ALA A 85 -5.71 -14.70 -6.07
C ALA A 85 -5.07 -15.05 -7.42
N ARG A 86 -3.93 -14.43 -7.78
CA ARG A 86 -3.25 -14.70 -9.06
C ARG A 86 -2.67 -16.10 -9.18
N GLN A 87 -2.30 -16.73 -8.05
CA GLN A 87 -1.86 -18.13 -8.08
C GLN A 87 -2.96 -19.08 -8.57
N GLN A 88 -4.23 -18.73 -8.36
CA GLN A 88 -5.36 -19.50 -8.88
C GLN A 88 -5.77 -19.03 -10.27
N SER A 89 -6.00 -17.72 -10.45
CA SER A 89 -6.48 -17.17 -11.71
C SER A 89 -6.16 -15.69 -11.85
N ARG A 90 -5.76 -15.29 -13.06
CA ARG A 90 -5.58 -13.86 -13.42
C ARG A 90 -6.89 -13.07 -13.39
N PHE A 91 -8.02 -13.74 -13.64
CA PHE A 91 -9.33 -13.10 -13.56
C PHE A 91 -9.66 -12.75 -12.12
N LEU A 92 -9.58 -13.74 -11.21
CA LEU A 92 -9.84 -13.56 -9.79
C LEU A 92 -8.90 -12.53 -9.14
N ALA A 93 -7.64 -12.51 -9.56
CA ALA A 93 -6.68 -11.48 -9.16
C ALA A 93 -7.16 -10.08 -9.52
N SER A 94 -7.57 -9.87 -10.76
CA SER A 94 -8.12 -8.58 -11.20
C SER A 94 -9.41 -8.22 -10.49
N THR A 95 -10.30 -9.17 -10.20
CA THR A 95 -11.50 -8.91 -9.41
C THR A 95 -11.10 -8.38 -8.02
N GLY A 96 -10.20 -9.07 -7.33
CA GLY A 96 -9.70 -8.66 -6.03
C GLY A 96 -8.99 -7.31 -6.07
N ALA A 97 -8.18 -7.03 -7.10
CA ALA A 97 -7.52 -5.73 -7.24
C ALA A 97 -8.49 -4.59 -7.56
N LEU A 98 -9.54 -4.84 -8.36
CA LEU A 98 -10.57 -3.83 -8.62
C LEU A 98 -11.43 -3.55 -7.38
N LEU A 99 -11.69 -4.57 -6.55
CA LEU A 99 -12.32 -4.39 -5.24
C LEU A 99 -11.42 -3.62 -4.27
N LEU A 100 -10.10 -3.86 -4.29
CA LEU A 100 -9.13 -3.03 -3.56
C LEU A 100 -9.10 -1.58 -4.07
N VAL A 101 -9.19 -1.37 -5.38
CA VAL A 101 -9.31 -0.03 -5.99
C VAL A 101 -10.57 0.65 -5.48
N ALA A 102 -11.71 -0.05 -5.49
CA ALA A 102 -12.98 0.45 -4.95
C ALA A 102 -12.84 0.80 -3.46
N ASN A 103 -12.25 -0.10 -2.68
CA ASN A 103 -11.96 0.11 -1.27
C ASN A 103 -11.14 1.39 -1.05
N PHE A 104 -9.94 1.50 -1.65
CA PHE A 104 -9.07 2.66 -1.43
C PHE A 104 -9.68 3.99 -1.88
N VAL A 105 -10.48 3.99 -2.96
CA VAL A 105 -11.25 5.18 -3.36
C VAL A 105 -12.16 5.63 -2.23
N VAL A 106 -12.91 4.70 -1.64
CA VAL A 106 -13.84 5.03 -0.56
C VAL A 106 -13.11 5.27 0.75
N THR A 107 -11.96 4.63 1.03
CA THR A 107 -11.10 4.96 2.17
C THR A 107 -10.71 6.43 2.13
N ALA A 108 -10.23 6.91 0.98
CA ALA A 108 -9.83 8.31 0.83
C ALA A 108 -11.00 9.28 1.08
N ALA A 109 -12.22 8.92 0.65
CA ALA A 109 -13.43 9.71 0.89
C ALA A 109 -13.89 9.65 2.35
N LEU A 110 -14.08 8.44 2.91
CA LEU A 110 -14.62 8.21 4.25
C LEU A 110 -13.66 8.67 5.35
N SER A 111 -12.38 8.32 5.25
CA SER A 111 -11.37 8.78 6.22
C SER A 111 -11.16 10.28 6.12
N GLY A 112 -11.25 10.86 4.92
CA GLY A 112 -11.15 12.31 4.75
C GLY A 112 -12.33 13.05 5.37
N TRP A 113 -13.54 12.51 5.21
CA TRP A 113 -14.75 13.02 5.85
C TRP A 113 -14.63 12.97 7.36
N ALA A 114 -14.30 11.79 7.90
CA ALA A 114 -14.09 11.66 9.33
C ALA A 114 -13.00 12.62 9.82
N ALA A 115 -11.87 12.77 9.10
CA ALA A 115 -10.79 13.68 9.49
C ALA A 115 -11.28 15.13 9.67
N VAL A 116 -12.07 15.66 8.73
CA VAL A 116 -12.59 17.03 8.83
C VAL A 116 -13.64 17.18 9.94
N SER A 117 -14.48 16.17 10.16
CA SER A 117 -15.44 16.15 11.28
C SER A 117 -14.71 16.15 12.62
N TYR A 118 -13.62 15.38 12.76
CA TYR A 118 -12.75 15.39 13.94
C TYR A 118 -12.08 16.75 14.17
N PHE A 119 -11.73 17.48 13.10
CA PHE A 119 -11.25 18.87 13.19
C PHE A 119 -12.35 19.89 13.55
N GLY A 120 -13.62 19.48 13.58
CA GLY A 120 -14.75 20.32 13.95
C GLY A 120 -15.44 21.01 12.76
N VAL A 121 -15.22 20.53 11.54
CA VAL A 121 -16.00 20.99 10.38
C VAL A 121 -17.43 20.46 10.50
N THR A 122 -18.41 21.31 10.21
CA THR A 122 -19.83 20.93 10.25
C THR A 122 -20.16 19.93 9.14
N THR A 123 -21.14 19.06 9.40
CA THR A 123 -21.59 17.99 8.48
C THR A 123 -21.98 18.52 7.09
N GLU A 124 -22.54 19.72 7.03
CA GLU A 124 -22.90 20.40 5.76
C GLU A 124 -21.68 20.75 4.90
N ASN A 125 -20.56 21.15 5.53
CA ASN A 125 -19.33 21.55 4.85
C ASN A 125 -18.32 20.41 4.72
N ALA A 126 -18.53 19.30 5.43
CA ALA A 126 -17.67 18.13 5.42
C ALA A 126 -17.37 17.58 4.01
N PRO A 127 -18.33 17.44 3.06
CA PRO A 127 -18.00 16.95 1.71
C PRO A 127 -17.02 17.87 0.98
N LEU A 128 -17.25 19.20 1.03
CA LEU A 128 -16.39 20.18 0.35
C LEU A 128 -15.00 20.26 0.99
N ALA A 129 -14.94 20.26 2.33
CA ALA A 129 -13.67 20.23 3.06
C ALA A 129 -12.88 18.95 2.76
N THR A 130 -13.58 17.81 2.62
CA THR A 130 -12.96 16.53 2.25
C THR A 130 -12.41 16.55 0.83
N MET A 131 -13.14 17.10 -0.13
CA MET A 131 -12.65 17.25 -1.51
C MET A 131 -11.36 18.08 -1.56
N ALA A 132 -11.33 19.19 -0.81
CA ALA A 132 -10.13 20.02 -0.69
C ALA A 132 -8.97 19.25 -0.04
N LEU A 133 -9.25 18.46 1.01
CA LEU A 133 -8.26 17.64 1.70
C LEU A 133 -7.66 16.56 0.79
N VAL A 134 -8.50 15.84 0.01
CA VAL A 134 -8.04 14.86 -1.00
C VAL A 134 -7.19 15.53 -2.08
N LEU A 135 -7.56 16.75 -2.53
CA LEU A 135 -6.78 17.51 -3.49
C LEU A 135 -5.39 17.86 -2.94
N VAL A 136 -5.31 18.34 -1.69
CA VAL A 136 -4.05 18.66 -1.01
C VAL A 136 -3.15 17.42 -0.92
N VAL A 137 -3.71 16.28 -0.49
CA VAL A 137 -2.98 15.00 -0.45
C VAL A 137 -2.49 14.60 -1.84
N GLY A 138 -3.30 14.80 -2.87
CA GLY A 138 -2.95 14.56 -4.26
C GLY A 138 -1.75 15.39 -4.73
N VAL A 139 -1.76 16.69 -4.42
CA VAL A 139 -0.65 17.61 -4.72
C VAL A 139 0.62 17.20 -3.98
N MET A 140 0.52 16.81 -2.71
CA MET A 140 1.66 16.30 -1.94
C MET A 140 2.26 15.05 -2.59
N ASN A 141 1.42 14.10 -3.02
CA ASN A 141 1.86 12.86 -3.65
C ASN A 141 2.40 13.03 -5.07
N TYR A 142 2.11 14.14 -5.76
CA TYR A 142 2.70 14.45 -7.06
C TYR A 142 4.24 14.50 -7.02
N PHE A 143 4.80 14.95 -5.89
CA PHE A 143 6.24 15.06 -5.65
C PHE A 143 6.87 13.76 -5.11
N GLY A 144 6.08 12.70 -4.92
CA GLY A 144 6.52 11.39 -4.45
C GLY A 144 6.33 11.17 -2.93
N PRO A 145 6.00 9.95 -2.48
CA PRO A 145 5.52 9.63 -1.12
C PRO A 145 6.64 9.49 -0.06
N ARG A 146 7.80 10.13 -0.22
CA ARG A 146 9.01 9.84 0.60
C ARG A 146 8.85 10.05 2.12
N HIS A 147 7.87 10.81 2.58
CA HIS A 147 7.60 11.05 4.02
C HIS A 147 6.23 10.56 4.51
N SER A 148 5.44 9.98 3.62
CA SER A 148 4.07 9.53 3.91
C SER A 148 4.02 8.37 4.90
N GLY A 149 4.89 7.37 4.74
CA GLY A 149 4.94 6.21 5.63
C GLY A 149 5.42 6.52 7.05
N SER A 150 6.20 7.59 7.24
CA SER A 150 6.65 8.02 8.58
C SER A 150 5.56 8.69 9.41
N ALA A 151 4.60 9.39 8.79
CA ALA A 151 3.56 10.13 9.51
C ALA A 151 2.65 9.20 10.33
N SER A 152 2.19 8.08 9.75
CA SER A 152 1.38 7.08 10.46
C SER A 152 2.11 6.49 11.68
N ILE A 153 3.45 6.36 11.62
CA ILE A 153 4.24 5.85 12.74
C ILE A 153 4.18 6.82 13.93
N TRP A 154 4.34 8.12 13.67
CA TRP A 154 4.30 9.15 14.72
C TRP A 154 2.91 9.34 15.32
N LEU A 155 1.84 9.10 14.54
CA LEU A 155 0.46 9.33 14.97
C LEU A 155 -0.18 8.10 15.64
N ALA A 156 0.32 6.88 15.40
CA ALA A 156 -0.23 5.66 15.99
C ALA A 156 -0.10 5.64 17.53
N ILE A 157 1.07 6.02 18.08
CA ILE A 157 1.29 6.00 19.53
C ILE A 157 0.37 6.99 20.27
N PRO A 158 0.30 8.28 19.89
CA PRO A 158 -0.65 9.22 20.50
C PRO A 158 -2.09 8.73 20.43
N ALA A 159 -2.51 8.13 19.31
CA ALA A 159 -3.86 7.62 19.17
C ALA A 159 -4.17 6.48 20.15
N VAL A 160 -3.27 5.50 20.30
CA VAL A 160 -3.40 4.45 21.31
C VAL A 160 -3.48 5.04 22.72
N VAL A 161 -2.63 6.01 23.04
CA VAL A 161 -2.65 6.68 24.35
C VAL A 161 -4.00 7.37 24.59
N MET A 162 -4.53 8.08 23.60
CA MET A 162 -5.85 8.71 23.72
C MET A 162 -6.98 7.69 23.93
N VAL A 163 -6.95 6.55 23.22
CA VAL A 163 -7.92 5.46 23.43
C VAL A 163 -7.85 4.96 24.87
N VAL A 164 -6.65 4.69 25.38
CA VAL A 164 -6.45 4.22 26.77
C VAL A 164 -6.94 5.26 27.78
N VAL A 165 -6.68 6.56 27.55
CA VAL A 165 -7.16 7.64 28.41
C VAL A 165 -8.69 7.70 28.42
N ILE A 166 -9.35 7.65 27.26
CA ILE A 166 -10.82 7.66 27.19
C ILE A 166 -11.39 6.46 27.95
N ILE A 167 -10.84 5.27 27.72
CA ILE A 167 -11.28 4.06 28.42
C ILE A 167 -11.08 4.20 29.93
N ALA A 168 -9.92 4.65 30.39
CA ALA A 168 -9.62 4.81 31.80
C ALA A 168 -10.58 5.79 32.50
N LEU A 169 -10.94 6.89 31.84
CA LEU A 169 -11.95 7.83 32.34
C LEU A 169 -13.36 7.25 32.31
N ALA A 170 -13.66 6.37 31.36
CA ALA A 170 -14.96 5.71 31.27
C ALA A 170 -15.16 4.59 32.30
N VAL A 171 -14.09 3.89 32.73
CA VAL A 171 -14.16 2.75 33.69
C VAL A 171 -15.08 2.98 34.90
N PRO A 172 -14.98 4.09 35.66
CA PRO A 172 -15.85 4.32 36.83
C PRO A 172 -17.33 4.51 36.48
N HIS A 173 -17.65 4.76 35.21
CA HIS A 173 -18.99 5.06 34.72
C HIS A 173 -19.58 3.93 33.86
N LEU A 174 -18.84 2.84 33.64
CA LEU A 174 -19.32 1.72 32.83
C LEU A 174 -20.55 1.07 33.49
N THR A 175 -21.63 0.98 32.72
CA THR A 175 -22.88 0.39 33.18
C THR A 175 -23.54 -0.41 32.05
N THR A 176 -24.39 -1.35 32.42
CA THR A 176 -25.26 -2.09 31.50
C THR A 176 -26.71 -1.65 31.62
N ALA A 177 -27.01 -0.67 32.48
CA ALA A 177 -28.38 -0.25 32.80
C ALA A 177 -29.15 0.35 31.62
N TYR A 178 -28.45 0.95 30.66
CA TYR A 178 -29.05 1.58 29.48
C TYR A 178 -29.10 0.66 28.26
N LEU A 179 -28.61 -0.58 28.38
CA LEU A 179 -28.63 -1.53 27.26
C LEU A 179 -30.05 -2.00 27.00
N GLU A 180 -30.47 -1.87 25.75
CA GLU A 180 -31.74 -2.41 25.29
C GLU A 180 -31.58 -3.85 24.79
N PRO A 181 -32.60 -4.69 24.96
CA PRO A 181 -32.63 -6.01 24.33
C PRO A 181 -32.40 -5.91 22.82
N ARG A 182 -31.92 -7.01 22.23
CA ARG A 182 -31.84 -7.10 20.77
C ARG A 182 -33.23 -6.93 20.17
N HIS A 183 -33.30 -6.30 19.00
CA HIS A 183 -34.52 -6.29 18.18
C HIS A 183 -35.00 -7.74 17.96
N ASP A 184 -36.31 -7.97 18.04
CA ASP A 184 -36.90 -9.33 18.09
C ASP A 184 -36.63 -10.20 16.85
N ASP A 185 -36.19 -9.62 15.73
CA ASP A 185 -35.92 -10.32 14.49
C ASP A 185 -34.41 -10.52 14.20
N LEU A 186 -34.04 -11.78 13.95
CA LEU A 186 -32.67 -12.16 13.57
C LEU A 186 -32.23 -11.52 12.24
N ALA A 187 -33.15 -11.31 11.30
CA ALA A 187 -32.81 -10.69 10.02
C ALA A 187 -32.40 -9.22 10.21
N HIS A 188 -33.10 -8.47 11.07
CA HIS A 188 -32.73 -7.09 11.41
C HIS A 188 -31.38 -7.02 12.13
N THR A 189 -31.14 -7.92 13.08
CA THR A 189 -29.85 -8.00 13.79
C THR A 189 -28.70 -8.33 12.82
N TRP A 190 -28.93 -9.21 11.84
CA TRP A 190 -27.96 -9.51 10.79
C TRP A 190 -27.66 -8.29 9.90
N ILE A 191 -28.68 -7.56 9.48
CA ILE A 191 -28.50 -6.34 8.67
C ILE A 191 -27.72 -5.28 9.46
N ALA A 192 -28.01 -5.10 10.76
CA ALA A 192 -27.26 -4.20 11.62
C ALA A 192 -25.80 -4.67 11.80
N PHE A 193 -25.56 -5.97 11.97
CA PHE A 193 -24.22 -6.56 11.99
C PHE A 193 -23.44 -6.28 10.69
N VAL A 194 -24.09 -6.47 9.54
CA VAL A 194 -23.53 -6.14 8.23
C VAL A 194 -23.22 -4.64 8.11
N GLY A 195 -24.04 -3.76 8.69
CA GLY A 195 -23.80 -2.31 8.71
C GLY A 195 -22.56 -1.88 9.49
N VAL A 196 -22.16 -2.65 10.51
CA VAL A 196 -21.04 -2.35 11.42
C VAL A 196 -19.75 -3.08 11.03
N ILE A 197 -19.77 -3.87 9.95
CA ILE A 197 -18.65 -4.74 9.51
C ILE A 197 -17.35 -3.99 9.16
N LEU A 198 -17.41 -2.66 9.07
CA LEU A 198 -16.33 -1.76 8.71
C LEU A 198 -15.09 -1.87 9.62
N ALA A 199 -15.24 -2.40 10.82
CA ALA A 199 -14.12 -2.66 11.74
C ALA A 199 -13.09 -3.67 11.19
N LEU A 200 -13.47 -4.48 10.19
CA LEU A 200 -12.56 -5.42 9.54
C LEU A 200 -11.54 -4.73 8.64
N SER A 201 -11.78 -3.49 8.28
CA SER A 201 -10.98 -2.81 7.28
C SER A 201 -9.63 -2.37 7.81
N GLY A 202 -8.63 -2.34 6.92
CA GLY A 202 -7.24 -2.02 7.25
C GLY A 202 -6.37 -3.23 7.59
N VAL A 203 -6.94 -4.40 7.91
CA VAL A 203 -6.17 -5.64 8.06
C VAL A 203 -5.43 -6.04 6.76
N GLU A 204 -5.91 -5.58 5.61
CA GLU A 204 -5.24 -5.80 4.32
C GLU A 204 -3.95 -4.98 4.14
N ALA A 205 -3.80 -3.88 4.88
CA ALA A 205 -2.62 -3.03 4.77
C ALA A 205 -1.34 -3.80 5.07
N VAL A 206 -1.36 -4.69 6.07
CA VAL A 206 -0.20 -5.52 6.42
C VAL A 206 0.14 -6.55 5.34
N ALA A 207 -0.88 -7.12 4.69
CA ALA A 207 -0.71 -8.06 3.59
C ALA A 207 -0.06 -7.40 2.37
N ASN A 208 -0.33 -6.12 2.13
CA ASN A 208 0.26 -5.36 1.03
C ASN A 208 1.73 -4.99 1.27
N ILE A 209 2.25 -5.07 2.50
CA ILE A 209 3.63 -4.69 2.83
C ILE A 209 4.57 -5.88 3.07
N THR A 210 4.12 -7.13 2.93
CA THR A 210 4.95 -8.32 3.23
C THR A 210 6.24 -8.40 2.42
N GLY A 211 6.23 -7.91 1.17
CA GLY A 211 7.39 -7.88 0.29
C GLY A 211 8.54 -6.98 0.76
N VAL A 212 8.30 -6.05 1.68
CA VAL A 212 9.31 -5.14 2.26
C VAL A 212 9.56 -5.40 3.75
N MET A 213 8.88 -6.39 4.33
CA MET A 213 9.10 -6.81 5.71
C MET A 213 10.43 -7.55 5.86
N LYS A 214 11.09 -7.29 6.98
CA LYS A 214 12.27 -8.05 7.43
C LYS A 214 11.93 -9.55 7.49
N LEU A 215 12.85 -10.34 6.95
CA LEU A 215 12.76 -11.79 6.98
C LEU A 215 12.92 -12.31 8.41
N ASP A 216 12.25 -13.44 8.67
CA ASP A 216 12.39 -14.17 9.92
C ASP A 216 13.83 -14.72 10.07
N PRO A 217 14.32 -14.92 11.30
CA PRO A 217 15.64 -15.51 11.53
C PRO A 217 15.81 -16.85 10.81
N GLY A 218 16.88 -16.98 10.01
CA GLY A 218 17.18 -18.20 9.25
C GLY A 218 16.47 -18.32 7.90
N ALA A 219 15.68 -17.32 7.48
CA ALA A 219 15.12 -17.27 6.13
C ALA A 219 16.08 -16.55 5.16
N THR A 220 16.15 -17.03 3.92
CA THR A 220 16.97 -16.42 2.85
C THR A 220 16.07 -15.68 1.84
N PRO A 221 16.61 -14.76 1.04
CA PRO A 221 15.86 -14.13 -0.05
C PRO A 221 15.28 -15.12 -1.07
N GLU A 222 15.89 -16.31 -1.27
CA GLU A 222 15.31 -17.33 -2.16
C GLU A 222 14.15 -18.12 -1.53
N LYS A 223 14.10 -18.18 -0.19
CA LYS A 223 13.03 -18.83 0.58
C LYS A 223 12.51 -17.87 1.65
N PRO A 224 11.86 -16.76 1.25
CA PRO A 224 11.50 -15.71 2.18
C PRO A 224 10.41 -16.20 3.13
N LYS A 225 10.57 -15.88 4.42
CA LYS A 225 9.53 -16.08 5.45
C LYS A 225 9.40 -14.80 6.27
N VAL A 226 8.16 -14.37 6.50
CA VAL A 226 7.84 -13.15 7.25
C VAL A 226 6.79 -13.41 8.32
N GLN A 227 6.58 -14.68 8.70
CA GLN A 227 5.51 -15.07 9.61
C GLN A 227 5.73 -14.46 11.00
N GLN A 228 6.94 -14.48 11.53
CA GLN A 228 7.22 -13.90 12.85
C GLN A 228 7.07 -12.38 12.81
N THR A 229 7.62 -11.73 11.78
CA THR A 229 7.50 -10.27 11.60
C THR A 229 6.03 -9.84 11.46
N ALA A 230 5.25 -10.53 10.63
CA ALA A 230 3.83 -10.24 10.43
C ALA A 230 3.00 -10.53 11.70
N THR A 231 3.26 -11.65 12.39
CA THR A 231 2.56 -11.99 13.65
C THR A 231 2.81 -10.92 14.71
N ARG A 232 4.07 -10.50 14.89
CA ARG A 232 4.44 -9.44 15.84
C ARG A 232 3.88 -8.07 15.48
N ALA A 233 3.55 -7.84 14.21
CA ALA A 233 2.87 -6.61 13.77
C ALA A 233 1.35 -6.68 13.98
N ILE A 234 0.71 -7.80 13.60
CA ILE A 234 -0.74 -7.97 13.61
C ILE A 234 -1.28 -8.11 15.02
N VAL A 235 -0.66 -8.95 15.87
CA VAL A 235 -1.24 -9.31 17.18
C VAL A 235 -1.42 -8.10 18.10
N PRO A 236 -0.43 -7.21 18.31
CA PRO A 236 -0.63 -6.05 19.18
C PRO A 236 -1.72 -5.10 18.68
N VAL A 237 -1.77 -4.86 17.37
CA VAL A 237 -2.79 -4.00 16.76
C VAL A 237 -4.16 -4.65 16.85
N ALA A 238 -4.27 -5.95 16.58
CA ALA A 238 -5.53 -6.68 16.69
C ALA A 238 -6.07 -6.65 18.12
N ILE A 239 -5.20 -6.86 19.13
CA ILE A 239 -5.60 -6.78 20.54
C ILE A 239 -6.13 -5.38 20.88
N GLU A 240 -5.40 -4.33 20.51
CA GLU A 240 -5.84 -2.95 20.78
C GLU A 240 -7.14 -2.62 20.04
N VAL A 241 -7.27 -3.02 18.77
CA VAL A 241 -8.47 -2.72 17.98
C VAL A 241 -9.67 -3.46 18.55
N VAL A 242 -9.55 -4.75 18.84
CA VAL A 242 -10.65 -5.58 19.35
C VAL A 242 -11.06 -5.12 20.75
N LEU A 243 -10.11 -4.99 21.68
CA LEU A 243 -10.41 -4.56 23.04
C LEU A 243 -10.84 -3.09 23.09
N GLY A 244 -10.16 -2.23 22.35
CA GLY A 244 -10.47 -0.81 22.26
C GLY A 244 -11.87 -0.58 21.70
N THR A 245 -12.26 -1.25 20.60
CA THR A 245 -13.60 -1.12 20.03
C THR A 245 -14.67 -1.64 20.99
N ALA A 246 -14.45 -2.79 21.63
CA ALA A 246 -15.39 -3.36 22.58
C ALA A 246 -15.59 -2.45 23.81
N LEU A 247 -14.50 -1.94 24.39
CA LEU A 247 -14.54 -1.08 25.58
C LEU A 247 -15.08 0.32 25.27
N LEU A 248 -14.71 0.91 24.14
CA LEU A 248 -15.25 2.20 23.71
C LEU A 248 -16.72 2.09 23.30
N GLY A 249 -17.12 0.98 22.69
CA GLY A 249 -18.53 0.68 22.41
C GLY A 249 -19.34 0.52 23.71
N TRP A 250 -18.79 -0.15 24.71
CA TRP A 250 -19.41 -0.22 26.04
C TRP A 250 -19.48 1.16 26.72
N ALA A 251 -18.41 1.94 26.63
CA ALA A 251 -18.36 3.30 27.15
C ALA A 251 -19.41 4.20 26.48
N MET A 252 -19.57 4.13 25.16
CA MET A 252 -20.63 4.87 24.46
C MET A 252 -22.02 4.50 24.98
N LEU A 253 -22.27 3.20 25.17
CA LEU A 253 -23.57 2.70 25.63
C LEU A 253 -23.82 2.86 27.13
N SER A 254 -22.80 3.25 27.88
CA SER A 254 -22.90 3.61 29.30
C SER A 254 -23.37 5.06 29.49
N ILE A 255 -23.50 5.84 28.40
CA ILE A 255 -24.03 7.21 28.45
C ILE A 255 -25.57 7.17 28.55
N PRO A 256 -26.20 7.96 29.44
CA PRO A 256 -27.66 7.94 29.63
C PRO A 256 -28.46 8.20 28.34
N THR A 257 -29.63 7.60 28.22
CA THR A 257 -30.51 7.65 27.02
C THR A 257 -30.94 9.07 26.62
N GLY A 258 -30.90 10.03 27.54
CA GLY A 258 -31.14 11.44 27.23
C GLY A 258 -30.15 12.04 26.22
N PHE A 259 -28.97 11.44 26.06
CA PHE A 259 -27.93 11.87 25.12
C PHE A 259 -28.04 11.21 23.73
N SER A 260 -29.10 10.43 23.46
CA SER A 260 -29.26 9.70 22.19
C SER A 260 -29.17 10.59 20.94
N ALA A 261 -29.76 11.79 21.00
CA ALA A 261 -29.70 12.77 19.91
C ALA A 261 -28.28 13.31 19.69
N GLU A 262 -27.55 13.57 20.77
CA GLU A 262 -26.15 14.04 20.73
C GLU A 262 -25.23 12.96 20.18
N LEU A 263 -25.38 11.70 20.64
CA LEU A 263 -24.66 10.55 20.12
C LEU A 263 -24.88 10.35 18.61
N SER A 264 -26.11 10.57 18.14
CA SER A 264 -26.45 10.48 16.72
C SER A 264 -25.84 11.62 15.90
N THR A 265 -25.73 12.81 16.49
CA THR A 265 -25.10 13.99 15.86
C THR A 265 -23.58 13.79 15.76
N HIS A 266 -22.97 13.19 16.77
CA HIS A 266 -21.54 12.87 16.83
C HIS A 266 -21.19 11.49 16.23
N LYS A 267 -22.01 10.98 15.29
CA LYS A 267 -21.75 9.69 14.61
C LYS A 267 -20.41 9.67 13.84
N GLU A 268 -19.92 10.83 13.42
CA GLU A 268 -18.71 10.96 12.59
C GLU A 268 -17.43 11.19 13.42
N ASP A 269 -17.57 11.72 14.63
CA ASP A 269 -16.48 12.09 15.55
C ASP A 269 -16.70 11.52 16.96
N MET A 270 -17.33 10.34 17.05
CA MET A 270 -17.80 9.75 18.31
C MET A 270 -16.73 9.71 19.41
N LEU A 271 -15.46 9.40 19.08
CA LEU A 271 -14.40 9.37 20.09
C LEU A 271 -14.09 10.74 20.69
N ARG A 272 -14.21 11.81 19.90
CA ARG A 272 -14.06 13.19 20.39
C ARG A 272 -15.18 13.51 21.38
N PHE A 273 -16.42 13.11 21.07
CA PHE A 273 -17.55 13.26 21.98
C PHE A 273 -17.36 12.45 23.28
N LEU A 274 -16.97 11.17 23.19
CA LEU A 274 -16.70 10.34 24.38
C LEU A 274 -15.61 10.95 25.28
N ALA A 275 -14.53 11.46 24.68
CA ALA A 275 -13.45 12.13 25.41
C ALA A 275 -13.95 13.39 26.14
N GLN A 276 -14.80 14.17 25.47
CA GLN A 276 -15.40 15.37 26.07
C GLN A 276 -16.36 15.03 27.21
N TYR A 277 -17.25 14.06 27.00
CA TYR A 277 -18.21 13.61 28.00
C TYR A 277 -17.51 13.06 29.24
N TYR A 278 -16.67 12.04 29.10
CA TYR A 278 -15.99 11.42 30.24
C TYR A 278 -14.96 12.34 30.89
N GLY A 279 -14.25 13.16 30.12
CA GLY A 279 -13.40 14.19 30.69
C GLY A 279 -14.16 15.22 31.53
N SER A 280 -15.39 15.56 31.12
CA SER A 280 -16.25 16.51 31.84
C SER A 280 -16.82 15.93 33.14
N VAL A 281 -17.23 14.67 33.12
CA VAL A 281 -17.90 14.00 34.25
C VAL A 281 -16.89 13.51 35.29
N THR A 282 -15.71 13.04 34.86
CA THR A 282 -14.70 12.46 35.77
C THR A 282 -13.72 13.50 36.33
N ILE A 283 -13.35 14.53 35.55
CA ILE A 283 -12.35 15.53 35.95
C ILE A 283 -13.01 16.90 36.15
N THR A 284 -13.28 17.62 35.07
CA THR A 284 -13.92 18.96 35.06
C THR A 284 -14.44 19.27 33.66
N PRO A 285 -15.45 20.17 33.50
CA PRO A 285 -15.93 20.60 32.18
C PRO A 285 -14.82 21.16 31.26
N ALA A 286 -13.86 21.88 31.84
CA ALA A 286 -12.70 22.40 31.11
C ALA A 286 -11.79 21.26 30.62
N ALA A 287 -11.52 20.25 31.46
CA ALA A 287 -10.74 19.07 31.07
C ALA A 287 -11.42 18.28 29.94
N GLY A 288 -12.76 18.13 29.99
CA GLY A 288 -13.53 17.53 28.89
C GLY A 288 -13.33 18.27 27.58
N THR A 289 -13.43 19.60 27.59
CA THR A 289 -13.23 20.41 26.36
C THR A 289 -11.81 20.25 25.79
N VAL A 290 -10.79 20.30 26.65
CA VAL A 290 -9.39 20.12 26.24
C VAL A 290 -9.16 18.71 25.67
N LEU A 291 -9.67 17.67 26.35
CA LEU A 291 -9.56 16.30 25.87
C LEU A 291 -10.26 16.11 24.51
N GLY A 292 -11.45 16.70 24.33
CA GLY A 292 -12.14 16.71 23.04
C GLY A 292 -11.30 17.33 21.92
N ILE A 293 -10.66 18.47 22.16
CA ILE A 293 -9.77 19.14 21.19
C ILE A 293 -8.55 18.26 20.87
N VAL A 294 -7.90 17.70 21.89
CA VAL A 294 -6.71 16.86 21.71
C VAL A 294 -7.04 15.58 20.94
N VAL A 295 -8.13 14.90 21.31
CA VAL A 295 -8.61 13.70 20.59
C VAL A 295 -9.02 14.05 19.17
N GLY A 296 -9.71 15.18 18.97
CA GLY A 296 -10.02 15.78 17.67
C GLY A 296 -8.78 15.91 16.79
N ALA A 297 -7.73 16.56 17.30
CA ALA A 297 -6.48 16.76 16.57
C ALA A 297 -5.75 15.44 16.26
N VAL A 298 -5.62 14.54 17.24
CA VAL A 298 -4.89 13.27 17.07
C VAL A 298 -5.58 12.36 16.06
N PHE A 299 -6.89 12.14 16.20
CA PHE A 299 -7.63 11.28 15.28
C PHE A 299 -7.84 11.94 13.91
N GLY A 300 -8.05 13.26 13.86
CA GLY A 300 -8.12 14.00 12.60
C GLY A 300 -6.82 13.89 11.78
N LEU A 301 -5.66 14.05 12.43
CA LEU A 301 -4.36 13.86 11.78
C LEU A 301 -4.11 12.40 11.38
N LEU A 302 -4.50 11.43 12.22
CA LEU A 302 -4.37 10.01 11.91
C LEU A 302 -5.21 9.62 10.68
N LEU A 303 -6.47 10.08 10.62
CA LEU A 303 -7.36 9.87 9.49
C LEU A 303 -6.90 10.60 8.22
N PHE A 304 -6.33 11.81 8.36
CA PHE A 304 -5.65 12.48 7.25
C PHE A 304 -4.49 11.63 6.69
N SER A 305 -3.72 10.99 7.57
CA SER A 305 -2.68 10.04 7.17
C SER A 305 -3.25 8.80 6.46
N ALA A 306 -4.44 8.33 6.88
CA ALA A 306 -5.14 7.23 6.23
C ALA A 306 -5.58 7.59 4.79
N VAL A 307 -6.06 8.82 4.55
CA VAL A 307 -6.36 9.32 3.18
C VAL A 307 -5.11 9.24 2.29
N ASN A 308 -3.98 9.72 2.81
CA ASN A 308 -2.73 9.65 2.08
C ASN A 308 -2.29 8.20 1.81
N THR A 309 -2.45 7.30 2.78
CA THR A 309 -2.15 5.87 2.63
C THR A 309 -3.01 5.24 1.54
N ALA A 310 -4.31 5.54 1.51
CA ALA A 310 -5.24 5.07 0.50
C ALA A 310 -4.89 5.58 -0.91
N VAL A 311 -4.56 6.86 -1.05
CA VAL A 311 -4.13 7.45 -2.34
C VAL A 311 -2.87 6.75 -2.86
N VAL A 312 -1.86 6.55 -2.01
CA VAL A 312 -0.62 5.86 -2.41
C VAL A 312 -0.88 4.41 -2.78
N ALA A 313 -1.70 3.69 -2.00
CA ALA A 313 -2.05 2.30 -2.28
C ALA A 313 -2.84 2.16 -3.60
N LEU A 314 -3.75 3.08 -3.87
CA LEU A 314 -4.53 3.13 -5.10
C LEU A 314 -3.64 3.34 -6.34
N ILE A 315 -2.69 4.29 -6.28
CA ILE A 315 -1.69 4.49 -7.33
C ILE A 315 -0.88 3.21 -7.54
N GLY A 316 -0.45 2.57 -6.44
CA GLY A 316 0.33 1.33 -6.45
C GLY A 316 -0.39 0.16 -7.12
N VAL A 317 -1.64 -0.09 -6.76
CA VAL A 317 -2.45 -1.20 -7.32
C VAL A 317 -2.71 -0.98 -8.81
N ILE A 318 -3.13 0.23 -9.22
CA ILE A 318 -3.39 0.53 -10.64
C ILE A 318 -2.10 0.39 -11.47
N TYR A 319 -0.98 0.91 -10.95
CA TYR A 319 0.30 0.82 -11.62
C TYR A 319 0.79 -0.62 -11.75
N MET A 320 0.65 -1.44 -10.70
CA MET A 320 0.96 -2.87 -10.73
C MET A 320 0.15 -3.62 -11.78
N MET A 321 -1.18 -3.43 -11.78
CA MET A 321 -2.05 -4.05 -12.78
C MET A 321 -1.65 -3.65 -14.20
N ALA A 322 -1.22 -2.40 -14.41
CA ALA A 322 -0.76 -1.92 -15.70
C ALA A 322 0.57 -2.52 -16.13
N GLN A 323 1.51 -2.73 -15.19
CA GLN A 323 2.75 -3.47 -15.47
C GLN A 323 2.47 -4.92 -15.85
N ASP A 324 1.48 -5.55 -15.22
CA ASP A 324 1.06 -6.92 -15.50
C ASP A 324 0.23 -7.08 -16.79
N GLY A 325 -0.05 -5.98 -17.50
CA GLY A 325 -0.85 -5.96 -18.72
C GLY A 325 -2.36 -6.09 -18.47
N GLU A 326 -2.79 -6.10 -17.20
CA GLU A 326 -4.19 -6.16 -16.79
C GLU A 326 -4.89 -4.79 -16.84
N MET A 327 -4.11 -3.70 -16.99
CA MET A 327 -4.59 -2.33 -17.24
C MET A 327 -3.81 -1.69 -18.40
N PRO A 328 -4.32 -0.60 -19.03
CA PRO A 328 -3.65 0.05 -20.14
C PRO A 328 -2.23 0.52 -19.80
N ARG A 329 -1.26 0.25 -20.69
CA ARG A 329 0.16 0.60 -20.48
C ARG A 329 0.40 2.10 -20.27
N GLN A 330 -0.53 2.97 -20.66
CA GLN A 330 -0.47 4.40 -20.39
C GLN A 330 -0.36 4.69 -18.89
N PHE A 331 -0.93 3.83 -18.04
CA PHE A 331 -0.91 3.98 -16.59
C PHE A 331 0.48 3.72 -15.97
N THR A 332 1.44 3.17 -16.73
CA THR A 332 2.82 3.00 -16.27
C THR A 332 3.70 4.24 -16.52
N ARG A 333 3.17 5.29 -17.16
CA ARG A 333 3.91 6.53 -17.43
C ARG A 333 4.16 7.30 -16.15
N LEU A 334 5.44 7.51 -15.84
CA LEU A 334 5.90 8.26 -14.69
C LEU A 334 6.04 9.75 -15.04
N ASN A 335 5.76 10.63 -14.08
CA ASN A 335 6.15 12.04 -14.18
C ASN A 335 7.66 12.20 -13.91
N ARG A 336 8.18 13.43 -14.04
CA ARG A 336 9.60 13.78 -13.75
C ARG A 336 10.05 13.39 -12.33
N HIS A 337 9.09 13.21 -11.42
CA HIS A 337 9.31 12.88 -10.02
C HIS A 337 9.29 11.37 -9.74
N GLY A 338 9.02 10.52 -10.74
CA GLY A 338 8.95 9.06 -10.58
C GLY A 338 7.57 8.53 -10.17
N VAL A 339 6.52 9.36 -10.22
CA VAL A 339 5.15 9.02 -9.82
C VAL A 339 4.26 8.78 -11.06
N PRO A 340 3.50 7.68 -11.13
CA PRO A 340 2.49 7.44 -12.15
C PRO A 340 1.40 8.51 -12.11
N TRP A 341 1.43 9.44 -13.06
CA TRP A 341 0.57 10.61 -13.00
C TRP A 341 -0.89 10.32 -13.36
N ILE A 342 -1.14 9.36 -14.26
CA ILE A 342 -2.53 8.96 -14.60
C ILE A 342 -3.18 8.25 -13.41
N PRO A 343 -2.55 7.23 -12.78
CA PRO A 343 -3.08 6.66 -11.54
C PRO A 343 -3.26 7.69 -10.43
N LEU A 344 -2.37 8.69 -10.31
CA LEU A 344 -2.54 9.79 -9.35
C LEU A 344 -3.81 10.60 -9.63
N LEU A 345 -4.06 10.97 -10.89
CA LEU A 345 -5.30 11.69 -11.26
C LEU A 345 -6.54 10.86 -10.95
N VAL A 346 -6.52 9.55 -11.21
CA VAL A 346 -7.60 8.64 -10.84
C VAL A 346 -7.78 8.60 -9.32
N ALA A 347 -6.67 8.52 -8.57
CA ALA A 347 -6.67 8.45 -7.12
C ALA A 347 -7.18 9.72 -6.42
N ILE A 348 -7.20 10.86 -7.12
CA ILE A 348 -7.77 12.13 -6.63
C ILE A 348 -9.19 12.32 -7.18
N GLY A 349 -9.36 12.13 -8.48
CA GLY A 349 -10.60 12.44 -9.19
C GLY A 349 -11.75 11.51 -8.83
N VAL A 350 -11.50 10.21 -8.66
CA VAL A 350 -12.58 9.26 -8.34
C VAL A 350 -13.12 9.46 -6.92
N PRO A 351 -12.30 9.61 -5.86
CA PRO A 351 -12.84 9.96 -4.54
C PRO A 351 -13.62 11.28 -4.52
N ILE A 352 -13.15 12.32 -5.23
CA ILE A 352 -13.88 13.59 -5.36
C ILE A 352 -15.23 13.39 -6.07
N LEU A 353 -15.26 12.57 -7.14
CA LEU A 353 -16.50 12.22 -7.82
C LEU A 353 -17.47 11.48 -6.88
N VAL A 354 -16.98 10.51 -6.11
CA VAL A 354 -17.80 9.80 -5.12
C VAL A 354 -18.38 10.77 -4.08
N LEU A 355 -17.57 11.70 -3.56
CA LEU A 355 -18.03 12.73 -2.61
C LEU A 355 -19.02 13.73 -3.23
N SER A 356 -19.01 13.91 -4.55
CA SER A 356 -19.96 14.80 -5.24
C SER A 356 -21.35 14.16 -5.38
N VAL A 357 -21.39 12.82 -5.47
CA VAL A 357 -22.62 12.03 -5.61
C VAL A 357 -23.16 11.61 -4.25
N THR A 358 -22.30 11.11 -3.37
CA THR A 358 -22.65 10.62 -2.03
C THR A 358 -22.27 11.67 -0.99
N LYS A 359 -23.28 12.37 -0.47
CA LYS A 359 -23.13 13.43 0.54
C LYS A 359 -23.51 12.97 1.96
N GLU A 360 -23.65 11.67 2.15
CA GLU A 360 -24.02 11.08 3.44
C GLU A 360 -22.91 10.13 3.93
N PHE A 361 -22.56 10.27 5.20
CA PHE A 361 -21.54 9.46 5.84
C PHE A 361 -21.91 7.97 5.86
N GLU A 362 -23.16 7.62 6.17
CA GLU A 362 -23.65 6.23 6.14
C GLU A 362 -23.63 5.61 4.73
N GLY A 363 -23.84 6.45 3.70
CA GLY A 363 -23.73 6.08 2.30
C GLY A 363 -22.31 5.65 1.97
N LEU A 364 -21.32 6.50 2.29
CA LEU A 364 -19.89 6.20 2.09
C LEU A 364 -19.47 4.93 2.84
N ALA A 365 -19.93 4.77 4.09
CA ALA A 365 -19.72 3.56 4.88
C ALA A 365 -20.27 2.29 4.17
N GLY A 366 -21.42 2.37 3.50
CA GLY A 366 -21.96 1.29 2.68
C GLY A 366 -21.08 0.94 1.46
N LEU A 367 -20.66 1.95 0.71
CA LEU A 367 -19.78 1.80 -0.47
C LEU A 367 -18.41 1.21 -0.09
N TYR A 368 -17.93 1.54 1.10
CA TYR A 368 -16.68 1.02 1.62
C TYR A 368 -16.79 -0.46 2.01
N ALA A 369 -17.87 -0.82 2.71
CA ALA A 369 -18.08 -2.17 3.22
C ALA A 369 -18.08 -3.21 2.10
N ILE A 370 -18.72 -2.93 0.96
CA ILE A 370 -18.74 -3.86 -0.19
C ILE A 370 -17.35 -4.06 -0.79
N GLY A 371 -16.52 -3.00 -0.88
CA GLY A 371 -15.17 -3.09 -1.42
C GLY A 371 -14.23 -3.89 -0.52
N VAL A 372 -14.19 -3.57 0.78
CA VAL A 372 -13.34 -4.26 1.77
C VAL A 372 -13.75 -5.71 1.94
N VAL A 373 -15.03 -5.96 2.22
CA VAL A 373 -15.50 -7.32 2.48
C VAL A 373 -15.27 -8.18 1.24
N GLY A 374 -15.57 -7.67 0.04
CA GLY A 374 -15.29 -8.39 -1.20
C GLY A 374 -13.81 -8.69 -1.42
N ALA A 375 -12.92 -7.74 -1.17
CA ALA A 375 -11.47 -7.95 -1.28
C ALA A 375 -10.99 -9.05 -0.31
N ILE A 376 -11.40 -8.98 0.96
CA ILE A 376 -11.06 -9.99 1.98
C ILE A 376 -11.65 -11.35 1.60
N THR A 377 -12.90 -11.40 1.15
CA THR A 377 -13.58 -12.63 0.70
C THR A 377 -12.83 -13.28 -0.45
N VAL A 378 -12.40 -12.51 -1.46
CA VAL A 378 -11.60 -13.04 -2.57
C VAL A 378 -10.26 -13.57 -2.08
N ASN A 379 -9.59 -12.88 -1.15
CA ASN A 379 -8.30 -13.31 -0.61
C ASN A 379 -8.40 -14.62 0.19
N LEU A 380 -9.37 -14.69 1.10
CA LEU A 380 -9.64 -15.87 1.91
C LEU A 380 -10.09 -17.05 1.05
N GLY A 381 -10.97 -16.81 0.08
CA GLY A 381 -11.43 -17.83 -0.87
C GLY A 381 -10.27 -18.37 -1.70
N ALA A 382 -9.48 -17.48 -2.31
CA ALA A 382 -8.29 -17.86 -3.07
C ALA A 382 -7.26 -18.62 -2.24
N THR A 383 -7.11 -18.31 -0.96
CA THR A 383 -6.17 -19.02 -0.09
C THR A 383 -6.74 -20.37 0.36
N THR A 384 -8.03 -20.43 0.70
CA THR A 384 -8.71 -21.64 1.19
C THR A 384 -8.79 -22.73 0.12
N PHE A 385 -9.15 -22.35 -1.11
CA PHE A 385 -9.32 -23.30 -2.22
C PHE A 385 -8.01 -23.66 -2.94
N ASN A 386 -6.90 -23.01 -2.59
CA ASN A 386 -5.60 -23.31 -3.21
C ASN A 386 -5.01 -24.59 -2.62
N ARG A 387 -5.05 -25.67 -3.40
CA ARG A 387 -4.51 -26.98 -3.00
C ARG A 387 -2.97 -27.03 -3.01
N HIS A 388 -2.31 -26.06 -3.62
CA HIS A 388 -0.84 -25.99 -3.64
C HIS A 388 -0.26 -25.42 -2.34
N LEU A 389 -1.07 -24.80 -1.49
CA LEU A 389 -0.64 -24.29 -0.19
C LEU A 389 -0.75 -25.39 0.87
N ASP A 390 0.36 -25.60 1.58
CA ASP A 390 0.46 -26.53 2.71
C ASP A 390 -0.18 -25.93 3.98
N LEU A 391 -1.52 -25.85 3.95
CA LEU A 391 -2.32 -25.37 5.07
C LEU A 391 -2.71 -26.52 5.99
N ARG A 392 -2.56 -26.33 7.30
CA ARG A 392 -3.09 -27.28 8.28
C ARG A 392 -4.62 -27.33 8.17
N LEU A 393 -5.22 -28.49 8.43
CA LEU A 393 -6.67 -28.68 8.28
C LEU A 393 -7.50 -27.66 9.09
N HIS A 394 -7.11 -27.39 10.34
CA HIS A 394 -7.81 -26.39 11.16
C HIS A 394 -7.70 -24.97 10.60
N GLN A 395 -6.56 -24.61 9.99
CA GLN A 395 -6.37 -23.31 9.34
C GLN A 395 -7.29 -23.20 8.12
N ARG A 396 -7.34 -24.26 7.29
CA ARG A 396 -8.21 -24.31 6.11
C ARG A 396 -9.69 -24.25 6.47
N VAL A 397 -10.12 -24.98 7.51
CA VAL A 397 -11.52 -24.95 7.99
C VAL A 397 -11.87 -23.56 8.53
N LEU A 398 -11.00 -22.95 9.34
CA LEU A 398 -11.26 -21.62 9.89
C LEU A 398 -11.34 -20.54 8.78
N MET A 399 -10.40 -20.56 7.83
CA MET A 399 -10.42 -19.65 6.69
C MET A 399 -11.66 -19.86 5.82
N GLY A 400 -12.05 -21.12 5.58
CA GLY A 400 -13.27 -21.47 4.84
C GLY A 400 -14.55 -21.00 5.53
N LEU A 401 -14.66 -21.17 6.85
CA LEU A 401 -15.80 -20.68 7.62
C LEU A 401 -15.86 -19.14 7.59
N THR A 402 -14.71 -18.48 7.74
CA THR A 402 -14.63 -17.01 7.65
C THR A 402 -15.02 -16.52 6.25
N PHE A 403 -14.57 -17.21 5.19
CA PHE A 403 -14.96 -16.94 3.82
C PHE A 403 -16.48 -17.03 3.63
N VAL A 404 -17.13 -18.08 4.15
CA VAL A 404 -18.59 -18.24 4.04
C VAL A 404 -19.33 -17.10 4.73
N VAL A 405 -18.90 -16.71 5.94
CA VAL A 405 -19.51 -15.59 6.67
C VAL A 405 -19.36 -14.29 5.90
N LEU A 406 -18.15 -13.95 5.44
CA LEU A 406 -17.91 -12.71 4.71
C LEU A 406 -18.57 -12.68 3.34
N PHE A 407 -18.67 -13.82 2.65
CA PHE A 407 -19.42 -13.93 1.41
C PHE A 407 -20.93 -13.71 1.63
N ALA A 408 -21.50 -14.23 2.72
CA ALA A 408 -22.88 -13.96 3.09
C ALA A 408 -23.11 -12.48 3.43
N VAL A 409 -22.14 -11.84 4.12
CA VAL A 409 -22.16 -10.40 4.38
C VAL A 409 -22.13 -9.62 3.06
N GLU A 410 -21.25 -9.96 2.13
CA GLU A 410 -21.13 -9.31 0.82
C GLU A 410 -22.43 -9.40 0.01
N LEU A 411 -23.03 -10.60 -0.06
CA LEU A 411 -24.35 -10.79 -0.69
C LEU A 411 -25.45 -9.96 -0.02
N THR A 412 -25.40 -9.84 1.31
CA THR A 412 -26.35 -9.02 2.05
C THR A 412 -26.19 -7.55 1.72
N ILE A 413 -24.96 -7.02 1.71
CA ILE A 413 -24.68 -5.61 1.34
C ILE A 413 -25.17 -5.34 -0.09
N ALA A 414 -24.87 -6.25 -1.02
CA ALA A 414 -25.30 -6.12 -2.41
C ALA A 414 -26.83 -6.07 -2.55
N ARG A 415 -27.57 -6.77 -1.67
CA ARG A 415 -29.04 -6.82 -1.70
C ARG A 415 -29.73 -5.68 -0.95
N THR A 416 -29.15 -5.20 0.16
CA THR A 416 -29.74 -4.18 1.04
C THR A 416 -29.33 -2.76 0.67
N LYS A 417 -28.14 -2.57 0.10
CA LYS A 417 -27.60 -1.25 -0.29
C LYS A 417 -27.38 -1.19 -1.82
N PRO A 418 -28.40 -0.81 -2.60
CA PRO A 418 -28.28 -0.77 -4.07
C PRO A 418 -27.20 0.20 -4.55
N ASP A 419 -26.96 1.30 -3.82
CA ASP A 419 -25.91 2.27 -4.15
C ASP A 419 -24.51 1.66 -4.05
N ALA A 420 -24.27 0.84 -3.01
CA ALA A 420 -23.01 0.12 -2.84
C ALA A 420 -22.80 -0.91 -3.94
N PHE A 421 -23.85 -1.68 -4.28
CA PHE A 421 -23.82 -2.62 -5.40
C PHE A 421 -23.55 -1.92 -6.73
N PHE A 422 -24.25 -0.82 -7.01
CA PHE A 422 -24.06 -0.04 -8.23
C PHE A 422 -22.63 0.49 -8.33
N PHE A 423 -22.10 1.05 -7.24
CA PHE A 423 -20.71 1.50 -7.17
C PHE A 423 -19.71 0.36 -7.48
N ALA A 424 -19.85 -0.79 -6.82
CA ALA A 424 -18.99 -1.96 -7.07
C ALA A 424 -19.10 -2.46 -8.52
N ALA A 425 -20.32 -2.51 -9.07
CA ALA A 425 -20.57 -2.89 -10.45
C ALA A 425 -19.94 -1.91 -11.45
N CYS A 426 -19.98 -0.60 -11.18
CA CYS A 426 -19.32 0.41 -12.00
C CYS A 426 -17.79 0.25 -11.96
N VAL A 427 -17.18 0.10 -10.79
CA VAL A 427 -15.72 -0.08 -10.66
C VAL A 427 -15.27 -1.35 -11.37
N LEU A 428 -15.98 -2.46 -11.15
CA LEU A 428 -15.70 -3.73 -11.83
C LEU A 428 -15.91 -3.64 -13.34
N GLY A 429 -17.04 -3.06 -13.79
CA GLY A 429 -17.37 -2.93 -15.20
C GLY A 429 -16.36 -2.07 -15.96
N VAL A 430 -16.02 -0.89 -15.43
CA VAL A 430 -14.99 -0.01 -16.00
C VAL A 430 -13.62 -0.70 -15.96
N GLY A 431 -13.28 -1.34 -14.85
CA GLY A 431 -12.03 -2.08 -14.69
C GLY A 431 -11.88 -3.22 -15.70
N TYR A 432 -12.91 -4.01 -15.91
CA TYR A 432 -12.91 -5.08 -16.91
C TYR A 432 -12.92 -4.54 -18.34
N ALA A 433 -13.59 -3.41 -18.62
CA ALA A 433 -13.53 -2.76 -19.92
C ALA A 433 -12.10 -2.27 -20.23
N LEU A 434 -11.42 -1.64 -19.27
CA LEU A 434 -10.02 -1.23 -19.38
C LEU A 434 -9.09 -2.43 -19.57
N ARG A 435 -9.35 -3.52 -18.83
CA ARG A 435 -8.62 -4.79 -18.98
C ARG A 435 -8.80 -5.38 -20.39
N ALA A 436 -10.04 -5.48 -20.88
CA ALA A 436 -10.34 -6.00 -22.21
C ALA A 436 -9.68 -5.14 -23.31
N TYR A 437 -9.71 -3.81 -23.14
CA TYR A 437 -9.01 -2.86 -24.00
C TYR A 437 -7.49 -3.09 -23.99
N SER A 438 -6.89 -3.28 -22.81
CA SER A 438 -5.45 -3.59 -22.67
C SER A 438 -5.05 -4.90 -23.35
N HIS A 439 -5.85 -5.96 -23.19
CA HIS A 439 -5.60 -7.24 -23.87
C HIS A 439 -5.71 -7.11 -25.38
N LYS A 440 -6.68 -6.35 -25.90
CA LYS A 440 -6.81 -6.10 -27.35
C LYS A 440 -5.58 -5.38 -27.91
N LEU A 441 -5.09 -4.35 -27.23
CA LEU A 441 -3.88 -3.61 -27.60
C LEU A 441 -2.61 -4.48 -27.54
N SER A 442 -2.51 -5.34 -26.53
CA SER A 442 -1.34 -6.20 -26.32
C SER A 442 -1.32 -7.38 -27.30
N GLY A 443 -2.48 -7.99 -27.57
CA GLY A 443 -2.63 -9.08 -28.55
C GLY A 443 -2.29 -8.66 -29.98
N LEU A 444 -2.58 -7.42 -30.36
CA LEU A 444 -2.19 -6.86 -31.66
C LEU A 444 -0.66 -6.66 -31.80
N LYS A 445 0.05 -6.40 -30.68
CA LYS A 445 1.50 -6.20 -30.66
C LYS A 445 2.29 -7.50 -30.55
N THR A 446 1.83 -8.50 -29.79
CA THR A 446 2.52 -9.80 -29.69
C THR A 446 2.49 -10.55 -31.01
N LEU A 447 1.40 -10.48 -31.78
CA LEU A 447 1.31 -11.11 -33.11
C LEU A 447 2.19 -10.44 -34.17
N THR A 448 2.46 -9.13 -34.04
CA THR A 448 3.31 -8.38 -34.99
C THR A 448 4.80 -8.50 -34.66
N VAL A 449 5.17 -8.61 -33.38
CA VAL A 449 6.57 -8.77 -32.94
C VAL A 449 7.03 -10.24 -33.00
N SER A 450 6.16 -11.23 -32.72
CA SER A 450 6.58 -12.64 -32.73
C SER A 450 6.96 -13.16 -34.10
N ARG A 451 6.48 -12.55 -35.20
CA ARG A 451 6.80 -12.99 -36.55
C ARG A 451 8.14 -12.42 -37.03
N GLY A 452 8.35 -11.11 -36.88
CA GLY A 452 9.58 -10.44 -37.33
C GLY A 452 10.82 -10.75 -36.48
N VAL A 453 10.66 -10.98 -35.17
CA VAL A 453 11.79 -11.27 -34.26
C VAL A 453 12.12 -12.77 -34.22
N ALA A 454 11.14 -13.66 -34.36
CA ALA A 454 11.41 -15.10 -34.42
C ALA A 454 12.13 -15.52 -35.71
N GLU A 455 11.97 -14.77 -36.80
CA GLU A 455 12.69 -14.99 -38.06
C GLU A 455 14.16 -14.50 -38.01
N MET A 456 14.53 -13.65 -37.05
CA MET A 456 15.88 -13.05 -36.95
C MET A 456 16.82 -13.76 -35.95
N VAL A 457 16.33 -14.65 -35.10
CA VAL A 457 17.15 -15.34 -34.09
C VAL A 457 17.56 -16.72 -34.62
N THR A 458 18.69 -16.78 -35.31
CA THR A 458 19.38 -18.06 -35.59
C THR A 458 20.15 -18.54 -34.35
N PRO A 459 20.23 -19.85 -34.08
CA PRO A 459 20.90 -20.42 -32.92
C PRO A 459 22.41 -20.11 -32.85
N ASP A 460 23.03 -19.70 -33.96
CA ASP A 460 24.45 -19.32 -34.00
C ASP A 460 24.75 -17.94 -33.40
N LEU A 461 23.77 -17.03 -33.31
CA LEU A 461 24.00 -15.67 -32.79
C LEU A 461 24.36 -15.67 -31.29
N ALA A 462 23.85 -16.65 -30.54
CA ALA A 462 24.12 -16.79 -29.11
C ALA A 462 25.57 -17.21 -28.82
N ARG A 463 26.24 -17.90 -29.76
CA ARG A 463 27.65 -18.29 -29.65
C ARG A 463 28.62 -17.17 -29.99
N THR A 464 28.19 -16.16 -30.76
CA THR A 464 29.04 -15.02 -31.15
C THR A 464 29.01 -13.86 -30.14
N MET A 465 28.13 -13.92 -29.13
CA MET A 465 27.91 -12.85 -28.14
C MET A 465 28.59 -13.10 -26.78
N GLU A 466 29.63 -13.93 -26.71
CA GLU A 466 30.47 -13.99 -25.52
C GLU A 466 31.35 -12.73 -25.47
N SER A 467 30.94 -11.77 -24.62
CA SER A 467 31.74 -10.59 -24.33
C SER A 467 33.11 -11.01 -23.80
N ARG A 468 34.19 -10.53 -24.44
CA ARG A 468 35.55 -10.60 -23.90
C ARG A 468 35.61 -9.80 -22.60
N LEU A 469 35.34 -10.46 -21.48
CA LEU A 469 35.55 -9.92 -20.15
C LEU A 469 37.06 -10.01 -19.89
N GLU A 470 37.80 -8.94 -20.15
CA GLU A 470 39.17 -8.82 -19.66
C GLU A 470 39.13 -8.54 -18.15
N GLU A 471 39.92 -9.27 -17.36
CA GLU A 471 40.08 -9.10 -15.91
C GLU A 471 40.85 -7.79 -15.59
N GLY A 472 40.24 -6.64 -15.89
CA GLY A 472 40.72 -5.31 -15.56
C GLY A 472 39.96 -4.68 -14.38
N GLN A 473 40.37 -3.47 -13.98
CA GLN A 473 39.64 -2.64 -13.00
C GLN A 473 38.18 -2.43 -13.47
N LYS A 474 37.26 -2.27 -12.52
CA LYS A 474 35.83 -2.10 -12.78
C LYS A 474 35.39 -0.70 -12.39
N ILE A 475 34.86 0.03 -13.37
CA ILE A 475 34.38 1.39 -13.17
C ILE A 475 32.86 1.39 -13.37
N MET A 476 32.10 1.98 -12.45
CA MET A 476 30.67 2.19 -12.61
C MET A 476 30.36 3.67 -12.75
N VAL A 477 29.52 4.01 -13.73
CA VAL A 477 28.95 5.36 -13.86
C VAL A 477 27.45 5.31 -13.68
N ALA A 478 26.95 6.06 -12.71
CA ALA A 478 25.51 6.21 -12.47
C ALA A 478 25.04 7.54 -13.04
N ALA A 479 24.33 7.51 -14.18
CA ALA A 479 23.86 8.71 -14.87
C ALA A 479 22.38 8.62 -15.21
N ARG A 480 21.68 9.75 -15.06
CA ARG A 480 20.24 9.88 -15.34
C ARG A 480 19.91 10.57 -16.66
N GLY A 481 20.94 11.05 -17.34
CA GLY A 481 20.85 11.79 -18.59
C GLY A 481 22.22 11.83 -19.26
N ILE A 482 22.25 12.28 -20.52
CA ILE A 482 23.51 12.48 -21.26
C ILE A 482 24.24 13.67 -20.65
N THR A 483 25.19 13.38 -19.76
CA THR A 483 25.94 14.38 -18.99
C THR A 483 27.44 14.25 -19.26
N PRO A 484 28.25 15.30 -19.03
CA PRO A 484 29.71 15.25 -19.23
C PRO A 484 30.43 14.14 -18.45
N VAL A 485 29.81 13.64 -17.38
CA VAL A 485 30.29 12.52 -16.56
C VAL A 485 30.41 11.24 -17.38
N LEU A 486 29.51 11.04 -18.36
CA LEU A 486 29.55 9.87 -19.24
C LEU A 486 30.78 9.90 -20.15
N SER A 487 31.15 11.07 -20.68
CA SER A 487 32.40 11.21 -21.45
C SER A 487 33.63 11.01 -20.56
N PHE A 488 33.63 11.60 -19.36
CA PHE A 488 34.73 11.42 -18.41
C PHE A 488 34.89 9.95 -17.99
N ALA A 489 33.78 9.23 -17.78
CA ALA A 489 33.80 7.80 -17.48
C ALA A 489 34.37 6.96 -18.63
N LEU A 490 34.13 7.34 -19.89
CA LEU A 490 34.74 6.69 -21.05
C LEU A 490 36.24 6.98 -21.13
N ASP A 491 36.66 8.23 -20.90
CA ASP A 491 38.08 8.61 -20.90
C ASP A 491 38.86 7.84 -19.82
N GLU A 492 38.32 7.76 -18.60
CA GLU A 492 38.94 6.98 -17.50
C GLU A 492 38.95 5.48 -17.77
N ALA A 493 37.89 4.93 -18.37
CA ALA A 493 37.84 3.51 -18.71
C ALA A 493 38.85 3.15 -19.81
N GLU A 494 39.06 4.04 -20.78
CA GLU A 494 40.08 3.90 -21.84
C GLU A 494 41.50 3.96 -21.26
N LEU A 495 41.78 4.97 -20.42
CA LEU A 495 43.09 5.14 -19.78
C LEU A 495 43.48 3.95 -18.90
N ARG A 496 42.52 3.38 -18.17
CA ARG A 496 42.76 2.30 -17.21
C ARG A 496 42.56 0.91 -17.79
N LYS A 497 42.13 0.80 -19.05
CA LYS A 497 41.67 -0.46 -19.67
C LYS A 497 40.67 -1.20 -18.78
N ALA A 498 39.73 -0.44 -18.23
CA ALA A 498 38.76 -0.92 -17.26
C ALA A 498 37.45 -1.34 -17.94
N THR A 499 36.72 -2.26 -17.30
CA THR A 499 35.34 -2.56 -17.72
C THR A 499 34.39 -1.49 -17.17
N LEU A 500 33.65 -0.85 -18.06
CA LEU A 500 32.71 0.23 -17.71
C LEU A 500 31.29 -0.29 -17.54
N TYR A 501 30.76 -0.21 -16.33
CA TYR A 501 29.36 -0.44 -16.02
C TYR A 501 28.57 0.86 -16.11
N VAL A 502 27.67 1.00 -17.08
CA VAL A 502 26.75 2.15 -17.15
C VAL A 502 25.46 1.78 -16.45
N LEU A 503 25.25 2.36 -15.28
CA LEU A 503 24.08 2.12 -14.45
C LEU A 503 23.02 3.20 -14.69
N TYR A 504 21.84 2.76 -15.13
CA TYR A 504 20.62 3.56 -15.10
C TYR A 504 19.65 3.03 -14.06
N VAL A 505 19.30 3.86 -13.08
CA VAL A 505 18.29 3.54 -12.06
C VAL A 505 17.01 4.32 -12.33
N LYS A 506 15.97 3.60 -12.74
CA LYS A 506 14.61 4.14 -12.84
C LYS A 506 14.01 4.24 -11.44
N GLU A 507 13.75 5.47 -10.97
CA GLU A 507 13.04 5.65 -9.69
C GLU A 507 11.54 5.48 -9.89
N ILE A 508 10.93 4.53 -9.17
CA ILE A 508 9.48 4.42 -8.99
C ILE A 508 9.16 4.89 -7.58
N ALA A 509 8.53 6.04 -7.46
CA ALA A 509 8.15 6.62 -6.17
C ALA A 509 6.73 6.21 -5.80
N VAL A 510 6.40 4.92 -5.81
CA VAL A 510 5.08 4.41 -5.42
C VAL A 510 5.23 3.09 -4.69
N PHE A 511 4.50 2.97 -3.59
CA PHE A 511 4.43 1.72 -2.85
C PHE A 511 3.73 0.61 -3.66
N LEU A 512 4.52 -0.32 -4.20
CA LEU A 512 3.99 -1.49 -4.90
C LEU A 512 3.63 -2.60 -3.90
N ALA A 513 2.39 -3.11 -3.94
CA ALA A 513 1.94 -4.20 -3.06
C ALA A 513 2.61 -5.57 -3.33
N ALA A 514 3.28 -5.71 -4.48
CA ALA A 514 4.18 -6.81 -4.82
C ALA A 514 5.33 -6.28 -5.69
N GLY A 515 6.42 -7.04 -5.83
CA GLY A 515 7.46 -6.69 -6.79
C GLY A 515 6.96 -6.84 -8.24
N PRO A 516 7.48 -6.06 -9.21
CA PRO A 516 7.25 -6.31 -10.64
C PRO A 516 7.66 -7.74 -11.00
N ARG A 517 6.69 -8.64 -11.13
CA ARG A 517 6.90 -10.00 -11.65
C ARG A 517 6.53 -10.02 -13.12
N LEU A 518 7.16 -9.13 -13.91
CA LEU A 518 7.18 -9.31 -15.36
C LEU A 518 7.70 -10.73 -15.64
N PRO A 519 7.04 -11.52 -16.50
CA PRO A 519 7.67 -12.69 -17.09
C PRO A 519 8.74 -12.17 -18.07
N GLY A 520 9.92 -11.87 -17.53
CA GLY A 520 11.04 -11.29 -18.27
C GLY A 520 11.82 -10.29 -17.43
N ARG A 521 13.15 -10.39 -17.46
CA ARG A 521 14.08 -9.43 -16.84
C ARG A 521 13.75 -8.02 -17.36
N PRO A 522 13.61 -6.99 -16.50
CA PRO A 522 13.40 -5.62 -16.94
C PRO A 522 14.56 -5.21 -17.87
N ARG A 523 14.26 -4.92 -19.13
CA ARG A 523 15.28 -4.59 -20.13
C ARG A 523 15.38 -3.09 -20.26
N TRP A 524 16.60 -2.58 -20.33
CA TRP A 524 16.86 -1.18 -20.66
C TRP A 524 16.33 -0.79 -22.05
N GLN A 525 16.12 -1.77 -22.95
CA GLN A 525 15.56 -1.59 -24.28
C GLN A 525 14.08 -1.17 -24.28
N ASP A 526 13.35 -1.44 -23.20
CA ASP A 526 11.92 -1.10 -23.09
C ASP A 526 11.69 0.30 -22.48
N ASP A 527 12.76 0.97 -22.02
CA ASP A 527 12.71 2.31 -21.43
C ASP A 527 13.37 3.32 -22.39
N PRO A 528 12.63 4.30 -22.94
CA PRO A 528 13.19 5.24 -23.92
C PRO A 528 14.38 6.06 -23.41
N GLU A 529 14.38 6.45 -22.13
CA GLU A 529 15.48 7.24 -21.55
C GLU A 529 16.70 6.37 -21.32
N ALA A 530 16.51 5.18 -20.75
CA ALA A 530 17.61 4.23 -20.55
C ALA A 530 18.19 3.77 -21.89
N GLN A 531 17.33 3.49 -22.88
CA GLN A 531 17.71 3.10 -24.22
C GLN A 531 18.54 4.19 -24.91
N ALA A 532 18.13 5.45 -24.82
CA ALA A 532 18.89 6.56 -25.39
C ALA A 532 20.30 6.68 -24.78
N ILE A 533 20.41 6.62 -23.45
CA ILE A 533 21.70 6.75 -22.74
C ILE A 533 22.60 5.54 -23.02
N ILE A 534 22.07 4.34 -22.85
CA ILE A 534 22.84 3.10 -22.97
C ILE A 534 23.25 2.85 -24.42
N SER A 535 22.39 3.09 -25.41
CA SER A 535 22.76 2.96 -26.82
C SER A 535 23.81 3.98 -27.26
N PHE A 536 23.69 5.23 -26.79
CA PHE A 536 24.71 6.27 -27.00
C PHE A 536 26.06 5.85 -26.43
N MET A 537 26.07 5.32 -25.19
CA MET A 537 27.28 4.87 -24.51
C MET A 537 27.89 3.63 -25.16
N MET A 538 27.09 2.64 -25.57
CA MET A 538 27.60 1.48 -26.29
C MET A 538 28.31 1.89 -27.58
N LYS A 539 27.68 2.76 -28.38
CA LYS A 539 28.28 3.23 -29.63
C LYS A 539 29.60 3.95 -29.39
N ARG A 540 29.65 4.81 -28.37
CA ARG A 540 30.88 5.55 -28.01
C ARG A 540 31.97 4.68 -27.41
N ALA A 541 31.60 3.64 -26.65
CA ALA A 541 32.53 2.67 -26.10
C ALA A 541 33.14 1.80 -27.22
N GLU A 542 32.32 1.38 -28.19
CA GLU A 542 32.77 0.63 -29.37
C GLU A 542 33.74 1.44 -30.24
N GLU A 543 33.43 2.72 -30.51
CA GLU A 543 34.32 3.65 -31.23
C GLU A 543 35.70 3.82 -30.55
N ARG A 544 35.77 3.63 -29.23
CA ARG A 544 36.98 3.80 -28.41
C ARG A 544 37.61 2.48 -27.94
N GLY A 545 37.06 1.34 -28.33
CA GLY A 545 37.55 0.02 -27.92
C GLY A 545 37.41 -0.28 -26.41
N VAL A 546 36.46 0.36 -25.71
CA VAL A 546 36.22 0.15 -24.28
C VAL A 546 35.16 -0.94 -24.07
N SER A 547 35.43 -1.89 -23.17
CA SER A 547 34.44 -2.92 -22.79
C SER A 547 33.37 -2.31 -21.87
N MET A 548 32.14 -2.22 -22.36
CA MET A 548 31.02 -1.61 -21.65
C MET A 548 29.89 -2.61 -21.40
N LEU A 549 29.37 -2.62 -20.16
CA LEU A 549 28.24 -3.44 -19.75
C LEU A 549 27.06 -2.56 -19.29
N PRO A 550 25.87 -2.72 -19.89
CA PRO A 550 24.68 -1.99 -19.45
C PRO A 550 24.11 -2.62 -18.18
N VAL A 551 23.90 -1.79 -17.15
CA VAL A 551 23.21 -2.18 -15.93
C VAL A 551 21.93 -1.34 -15.79
N TYR A 552 20.79 -2.02 -15.67
CA TYR A 552 19.49 -1.36 -15.51
C TYR A 552 18.80 -1.87 -14.27
N ALA A 553 18.42 -0.93 -13.41
CA ALA A 553 17.73 -1.23 -12.17
C ALA A 553 16.49 -0.35 -12.04
N VAL A 554 15.47 -0.89 -11.38
CA VAL A 554 14.23 -0.20 -11.05
C VAL A 554 14.13 -0.19 -9.53
N SER A 555 14.06 0.99 -8.91
CA SER A 555 14.11 1.11 -7.44
C SER A 555 13.27 2.27 -6.93
N GLU A 556 12.88 2.24 -5.65
CA GLU A 556 12.23 3.35 -4.95
C GLU A 556 13.24 4.36 -4.38
N ASP A 557 14.48 3.89 -4.16
CA ASP A 557 15.61 4.67 -3.68
C ASP A 557 16.83 4.44 -4.57
N ALA A 558 17.15 5.43 -5.41
CA ALA A 558 18.30 5.34 -6.29
C ALA A 558 19.62 5.28 -5.53
N ALA A 559 19.75 5.97 -4.38
CA ALA A 559 21.01 6.02 -3.65
C ALA A 559 21.37 4.63 -3.09
N ALA A 560 20.41 3.99 -2.41
CA ALA A 560 20.58 2.65 -1.86
C ALA A 560 20.88 1.61 -2.96
N THR A 561 20.22 1.71 -4.12
CA THR A 561 20.46 0.77 -5.22
C THR A 561 21.80 1.00 -5.92
N ILE A 562 22.25 2.24 -6.06
CA ILE A 562 23.59 2.54 -6.57
C ILE A 562 24.65 1.94 -5.64
N LEU A 563 24.49 2.11 -4.32
CA LEU A 563 25.40 1.55 -3.31
C LEU A 563 25.45 0.02 -3.38
N ASP A 564 24.28 -0.62 -3.36
CA ASP A 564 24.14 -2.08 -3.39
C ASP A 564 24.73 -2.68 -4.68
N LEU A 565 24.48 -2.06 -5.83
CA LEU A 565 25.04 -2.49 -7.11
C LEU A 565 26.54 -2.28 -7.22
N SER A 566 27.05 -1.18 -6.67
CA SER A 566 28.49 -0.91 -6.64
C SER A 566 29.21 -1.98 -5.83
N ALA A 567 28.69 -2.32 -4.65
CA ALA A 567 29.22 -3.39 -3.81
C ALA A 567 29.07 -4.78 -4.44
N THR A 568 27.89 -5.11 -4.99
CA THR A 568 27.59 -6.42 -5.57
C THR A 568 28.46 -6.73 -6.80
N MET A 569 28.72 -5.71 -7.63
CA MET A 569 29.54 -5.86 -8.84
C MET A 569 31.05 -5.78 -8.54
N GLY A 570 31.41 -5.36 -7.32
CA GLY A 570 32.78 -5.17 -6.85
C GLY A 570 33.52 -4.14 -7.67
N VAL A 571 32.96 -2.92 -7.78
CA VAL A 571 33.55 -1.85 -8.60
C VAL A 571 34.58 -1.06 -7.80
N ASP A 572 35.70 -0.72 -8.44
CA ASP A 572 36.81 0.01 -7.81
C ASP A 572 36.53 1.52 -7.79
N TYR A 573 35.84 2.02 -8.81
CA TYR A 573 35.48 3.44 -8.94
C TYR A 573 34.00 3.61 -9.23
N LEU A 574 33.36 4.50 -8.48
CA LEU A 574 32.00 4.95 -8.74
C LEU A 574 32.01 6.41 -9.18
N LEU A 575 31.49 6.67 -10.38
CA LEU A 575 31.39 8.00 -10.99
C LEU A 575 29.94 8.48 -10.93
N ILE A 576 29.73 9.66 -10.34
CA ILE A 576 28.40 10.29 -10.24
C ILE A 576 28.47 11.72 -10.73
N GLY A 577 27.47 12.12 -11.52
CA GLY A 577 27.29 13.52 -11.91
C GLY A 577 26.77 14.41 -10.81
N ALA A 578 27.34 15.61 -10.67
CA ALA A 578 26.75 16.66 -9.86
C ALA A 578 25.34 16.97 -10.40
N SER A 579 24.34 16.72 -9.55
CA SER A 579 22.94 16.86 -9.93
C SER A 579 22.61 18.35 -10.13
N GLN A 580 22.30 18.78 -11.35
CA GLN A 580 21.63 20.07 -11.62
C GLN A 580 20.13 20.00 -11.25
N ARG A 581 19.82 19.81 -9.97
CA ARG A 581 18.43 19.92 -9.46
C ARG A 581 18.19 21.35 -8.97
N SER A 582 16.95 21.82 -9.11
CA SER A 582 16.53 23.09 -8.50
C SER A 582 16.66 23.01 -6.97
N THR A 583 16.98 24.14 -6.33
CA THR A 583 17.19 24.29 -4.88
C THR A 583 16.05 23.72 -4.03
N MET A 584 14.81 23.81 -4.52
CA MET A 584 13.62 23.26 -3.84
C MET A 584 13.56 21.72 -3.86
N ALA A 585 14.05 21.08 -4.93
CA ALA A 585 14.14 19.62 -5.00
C ALA A 585 15.31 19.07 -4.16
N HIS A 586 16.36 19.86 -3.93
CA HIS A 586 17.45 19.52 -3.00
C HIS A 586 16.99 19.55 -1.54
N LEU A 587 16.18 20.55 -1.17
CA LEU A 587 15.67 20.72 0.19
C LEU A 587 14.63 19.66 0.59
N LEU A 588 13.83 19.17 -0.38
CA LEU A 588 12.75 18.21 -0.14
C LEU A 588 13.13 16.72 -0.29
N ARG A 589 14.23 16.37 -0.99
CA ARG A 589 14.54 14.96 -1.32
C ARG A 589 15.89 14.46 -0.81
N GLY A 590 16.71 15.34 -0.23
CA GLY A 590 18.12 15.04 -0.01
C GLY A 590 18.89 14.90 -1.33
N SER A 591 20.20 14.97 -1.23
CA SER A 591 21.11 14.83 -2.36
C SER A 591 21.49 13.35 -2.52
N VAL A 592 21.16 12.74 -3.66
CA VAL A 592 21.57 11.34 -3.98
C VAL A 592 23.09 11.21 -3.84
N VAL A 593 23.83 12.21 -4.32
CA VAL A 593 25.29 12.32 -4.19
C VAL A 593 25.72 12.29 -2.72
N THR A 594 25.02 13.02 -1.84
CA THR A 594 25.34 13.11 -0.41
C THR A 594 25.02 11.80 0.31
N ASN A 595 23.90 11.15 -0.01
CA ASN A 595 23.56 9.85 0.57
C ASN A 595 24.52 8.74 0.11
N VAL A 596 24.90 8.73 -1.17
CA VAL A 596 25.89 7.78 -1.69
C VAL A 596 27.25 8.04 -1.06
N ALA A 597 27.72 9.29 -1.02
CA ALA A 597 29.00 9.64 -0.39
C ALA A 597 29.08 9.30 1.10
N ALA A 598 27.97 9.38 1.83
CA ALA A 598 27.94 9.09 3.26
C ALA A 598 27.93 7.59 3.60
N GLN A 599 27.53 6.72 2.67
CA GLN A 599 27.29 5.29 2.91
C GLN A 599 28.12 4.37 2.02
N LEU A 600 28.96 4.93 1.14
CA LEU A 600 29.83 4.15 0.26
C LEU A 600 30.88 3.40 1.10
N PRO A 601 31.10 2.10 0.83
CA PRO A 601 32.21 1.36 1.43
C PRO A 601 33.58 2.02 1.16
N GLU A 602 34.51 1.97 2.13
CA GLU A 602 35.82 2.64 2.04
C GLU A 602 36.74 2.07 0.93
N ASP A 603 36.44 0.87 0.45
CA ASP A 603 37.13 0.17 -0.64
C ASP A 603 36.75 0.65 -2.04
N ILE A 604 35.70 1.46 -2.19
CA ILE A 604 35.26 2.00 -3.47
C ILE A 604 35.61 3.50 -3.55
N HIS A 605 36.31 3.92 -4.61
CA HIS A 605 36.64 5.32 -4.81
C HIS A 605 35.48 6.08 -5.49
N LEU A 606 34.85 7.00 -4.75
CA LEU A 606 33.82 7.89 -5.31
C LEU A 606 34.42 9.10 -6.00
N VAL A 607 34.06 9.32 -7.26
CA VAL A 607 34.41 10.50 -8.04
C VAL A 607 33.13 11.25 -8.42
N ILE A 608 33.00 12.48 -7.93
CA ILE A 608 31.89 13.37 -8.23
C ILE A 608 32.36 14.34 -9.32
N TYR A 609 31.77 14.25 -10.51
CA TYR A 609 32.11 15.08 -11.65
C TYR A 609 30.99 16.10 -11.88
N GLY A 610 31.30 17.39 -11.81
CA GLY A 610 30.33 18.49 -11.80
C GLY A 610 30.60 19.56 -12.82
#